data_AF-A0A2R6EAJ3-F1
#
_entry.id   AF-A0A2R6EAJ3-F1
#
_cell.length_a   1.000
_cell.length_b   1.000
_cell.length_c   1.000
_cell.angle_alpha   90.00
_cell.angle_beta   90.00
_cell.angle_gamma   90.00
#
_symmetry.space_group_name_H-M   'P 1'
#
loop_
_entity.id
_entity.type
_entity.pdbx_description
1 polymer ?
#
loop_
_entity_poly.entity_id
_entity_poly.type
_entity_poly.pdbx_seq_one_letter_code
_entity_poly.pdbx_strand_id
1 'polypeptide(L)' 'MCVCELSPLVAVSDSAVSHALSDLTEAGLVTRRKEGQWRHYDTTERADTLLGALDGTRGDR' A
#
# COMPACT_ATOMS: atom_id res chain seq x y z
N MET A 1 3.38 -7.57 2.54
CA MET A 1 1.98 -7.61 3.01
C MET A 1 1.04 -8.20 1.94
N CYS A 2 0.07 -9.05 2.30
CA CYS A 2 -1.00 -9.54 1.39
C CYS A 2 -2.24 -8.63 1.43
N VAL A 3 -3.06 -8.62 0.37
CA VAL A 3 -4.44 -8.07 0.40
C VAL A 3 -5.24 -8.61 1.59
N CYS A 4 -5.13 -9.91 1.82
CA CYS A 4 -5.82 -10.62 2.88
C CYS A 4 -5.42 -10.17 4.30
N GLU A 5 -4.22 -9.59 4.46
CA GLU A 5 -3.77 -8.97 5.72
C GLU A 5 -4.27 -7.52 5.85
N LEU A 6 -4.51 -6.84 4.72
CA LEU A 6 -4.98 -5.44 4.67
C LEU A 6 -6.49 -5.33 4.84
N SER A 7 -7.28 -6.22 4.24
CA SER A 7 -8.75 -6.18 4.30
C SER A 7 -9.34 -6.01 5.70
N PRO A 8 -8.88 -6.69 6.78
CA PRO A 8 -9.42 -6.44 8.11
C PRO A 8 -9.04 -5.08 8.72
N LEU A 9 -8.05 -4.38 8.17
CA LEU A 9 -7.55 -3.10 8.69
C LEU A 9 -8.27 -1.89 8.07
N VAL A 10 -9.00 -2.10 6.96
CA VAL A 10 -9.66 -1.03 6.22
C VAL A 10 -11.12 -1.37 5.98
N ALA A 11 -12.01 -0.39 6.19
CA ALA A 11 -13.46 -0.58 6.02
C ALA A 11 -13.89 -0.47 4.54
N VAL A 12 -13.23 -1.20 3.64
CA VAL A 12 -13.54 -1.25 2.20
C VAL A 12 -13.48 -2.68 1.67
N SER A 13 -14.03 -2.94 0.49
CA SER A 13 -14.04 -4.29 -0.11
C SER A 13 -12.66 -4.73 -0.60
N ASP A 14 -12.42 -6.05 -0.65
CA ASP A 14 -11.19 -6.64 -1.19
C ASP A 14 -10.88 -6.17 -2.63
N SER A 15 -11.92 -5.94 -3.43
CA SER A 15 -11.79 -5.40 -4.79
C SER A 15 -11.27 -3.96 -4.78
N ALA A 16 -11.74 -3.12 -3.85
CA ALA A 16 -11.27 -1.75 -3.70
C ALA A 16 -9.83 -1.72 -3.19
N VAL A 17 -9.47 -2.57 -2.23
CA VAL A 17 -8.08 -2.72 -1.77
C VAL A 17 -7.17 -3.15 -2.92
N SER A 18 -7.58 -4.15 -3.70
CA SER A 18 -6.80 -4.65 -4.84
C SER A 18 -6.62 -3.59 -5.94
N HIS A 19 -7.65 -2.77 -6.18
CA HIS A 19 -7.57 -1.67 -7.13
C HIS A 19 -6.58 -0.60 -6.66
N ALA A 20 -6.71 -0.12 -5.42
CA ALA A 20 -5.79 0.85 -4.84
C ALA A 20 -4.33 0.36 -4.84
N LEU A 21 -4.07 -0.91 -4.54
CA LEU A 21 -2.73 -1.49 -4.62
C LEU A 21 -2.20 -1.57 -6.06
N SER A 22 -3.08 -1.72 -7.04
CA SER A 22 -2.69 -1.67 -8.46
C SER A 22 -2.29 -0.25 -8.84
N ASP A 23 -3.10 0.75 -8.49
CA ASP A 23 -2.80 2.17 -8.75
C ASP A 23 -1.48 2.60 -8.08
N LEU A 24 -1.26 2.18 -6.82
CA LEU A 24 -0.01 2.45 -6.11
C LEU A 24 1.20 1.76 -6.75
N THR A 25 1.01 0.57 -7.33
CA THR A 25 2.08 -0.13 -8.06
C THR A 25 2.40 0.63 -9.35
N GLU A 26 1.38 1.06 -10.09
CA GLU A 26 1.54 1.85 -11.33
C GLU A 26 2.20 3.22 -11.06
N ALA A 27 1.90 3.84 -9.92
CA ALA A 27 2.54 5.07 -9.47
C ALA A 27 3.99 4.86 -8.96
N GLY A 28 4.48 3.61 -8.86
CA GLY A 28 5.81 3.29 -8.36
C GLY A 28 5.97 3.50 -6.85
N LEU A 29 4.87 3.50 -6.10
CA LEU A 29 4.86 3.69 -4.64
C LEU A 29 4.95 2.36 -3.88
N VAL A 30 4.48 1.26 -4.50
CA VAL A 30 4.67 -0.08 -3.94
C VAL A 30 5.28 -1.00 -4.97
N THR A 31 6.07 -1.96 -4.50
CA THR A 31 6.50 -3.11 -5.30
C THR A 31 5.52 -4.25 -5.11
N ARG A 32 5.43 -5.13 -6.10
CA ARG A 32 4.58 -6.32 -6.07
C ARG A 32 5.39 -7.55 -6.44
N ARG A 33 5.39 -8.55 -5.55
CA ARG A 33 5.95 -9.88 -5.82
C ARG A 33 4.89 -10.96 -5.72
N LYS A 34 4.99 -11.99 -6.58
CA LYS A 34 4.11 -13.16 -6.53
C LYS A 34 4.82 -14.28 -5.79
N GLU A 35 4.17 -14.84 -4.78
CA GLU A 35 4.67 -15.96 -3.98
C GLU A 35 3.58 -17.05 -3.94
N GLY A 36 3.76 -18.09 -4.76
CA GLY A 36 2.72 -19.08 -4.99
C GLY A 36 1.45 -18.45 -5.58
N GLN A 37 0.33 -18.58 -4.88
CA GLN A 37 -0.96 -17.98 -5.25
C GLN A 37 -1.12 -16.53 -4.77
N TRP A 38 -0.27 -16.09 -3.84
CA TRP A 38 -0.43 -14.81 -3.15
C TRP A 38 0.41 -13.71 -3.80
N ARG A 39 -0.08 -12.47 -3.68
CA ARG A 39 0.67 -11.27 -4.05
C ARG A 39 1.05 -10.54 -2.79
N HIS A 40 2.36 -10.31 -2.64
CA HIS A 40 2.90 -9.50 -1.56
C HIS A 40 3.31 -8.14 -2.09
N TYR A 41 3.02 -7.13 -1.28
CA TYR A 41 3.33 -5.73 -1.54
C TYR A 41 4.30 -5.22 -0.49
N ASP A 42 5.18 -4.32 -0.92
CA ASP A 42 6.18 -3.64 -0.10
C ASP A 42 6.29 -2.18 -0.54
N THR A 43 6.62 -1.27 0.37
CA THR A 43 6.81 0.15 -0.01
C THR A 43 8.10 0.33 -0.80
N THR A 44 8.13 1.34 -1.66
CA THR A 44 9.39 1.80 -2.28
C THR A 44 10.00 2.91 -1.44
N GLU A 45 11.30 3.18 -1.63
CA GLU A 45 11.98 4.35 -1.02
C GLU A 45 11.24 5.66 -1.33
N ARG A 46 10.62 5.74 -2.52
CA ARG A 46 9.78 6.87 -2.93
C ARG A 46 8.54 7.01 -2.06
N ALA A 47 7.85 5.90 -1.76
CA ALA A 47 6.70 5.94 -0.87
C ALA A 47 7.11 6.28 0.56
N ASP A 48 8.20 5.71 1.07
CA ASP A 48 8.69 6.01 2.42
C ASP A 48 9.03 7.51 2.56
N THR A 49 9.70 8.09 1.56
CA THR A 49 10.00 9.53 1.51
C THR A 49 8.71 10.37 1.50
N LEU A 50 7.74 9.99 0.68
CA LEU A 50 6.46 10.70 0.58
C LEU A 50 5.67 10.65 1.89
N LEU A 51 5.61 9.47 2.52
CA LEU A 51 4.93 9.28 3.80
C LEU A 51 5.60 10.11 4.90
N GLY A 52 6.93 10.13 4.97
CA GLY A 52 7.65 10.97 5.92
C GLY A 52 7.38 12.47 5.72
N ALA A 53 7.29 12.94 4.48
CA ALA A 53 6.89 14.32 4.18
C ALA A 53 5.45 14.61 4.62
N LEU A 54 4.52 13.68 4.35
CA LEU A 54 3.11 13.81 4.76
C LEU A 54 2.94 13.81 6.28
N ASP A 55 3.69 12.98 7.00
CA ASP A 55 3.67 12.96 8.47
C ASP A 55 4.15 14.28 9.05
N GLY A 56 5.14 14.93 8.43
CA GLY A 56 5.54 16.30 8.78
C GLY A 56 4.44 17.34 8.59
N THR A 57 3.50 17.12 7.65
CA THR A 57 2.34 18.02 7.45
C THR A 57 1.18 17.74 8.39
N ARG A 58 1.11 16.56 9.01
CA ARG A 58 -0.03 16.18 9.86
C ARG A 58 -0.12 17.05 11.12
N GLY A 59 1.00 17.61 11.58
CA GLY A 59 1.06 18.47 12.77
C GLY A 59 0.73 17.69 14.04
N ASP A 60 1.46 17.97 15.11
CA ASP A 60 1.14 17.46 16.44
C ASP A 60 -0.28 17.91 16.80
N ARG A 61 -1.25 16.99 16.80
CA ARG A 61 -2.66 17.27 17.05
C ARG A 61 -3.12 16.63 18.34
#